data_AF-A0A352S936-F1
#
_entry.id   AF-A0A352S936-F1
#
_cell.length_a   1.000
_cell.length_b   1.000
_cell.length_c   1.000
_cell.angle_alpha   90.00
_cell.angle_beta   90.00
_cell.angle_gamma   90.00
#
_symmetry.space_group_name_H-M   'P 1'
#
loop_
_entity.id
_entity.type
_entity.pdbx_description
1 polymer ?
#
loop_
_entity_poly.entity_id
_entity_poly.type
_entity_poly.pdbx_seq_one_letter_code
_entity_poly.pdbx_strand_id
1 'polypeptide(L)' 'KRYYGGCEYVDVVEQLAIDRVKQLFGAEAANVQPNSGSQANQGVFFAMLKPGDTIMGMSLAEGGHLTHGMALNMSGKWF' A
#
# COMPACT_ATOMS: atom_id res chain seq x y z
N LYS A 1 -3.17 -15.20 -12.65
CA LYS A 1 -2.12 -16.17 -13.04
C LYS A 1 -0.76 -15.52 -12.78
N ARG A 2 0.20 -16.26 -12.22
CA ARG A 2 1.58 -15.78 -12.07
C ARG A 2 2.23 -15.59 -13.44
N TYR A 3 3.14 -14.63 -13.54
CA TYR A 3 3.92 -14.40 -14.77
C TYR A 3 4.97 -15.49 -15.02
N TYR A 4 5.44 -16.16 -13.96
CA TYR A 4 6.42 -17.24 -14.02
C TYR A 4 5.84 -18.54 -13.44
N GLY A 5 6.35 -19.68 -13.91
CA GLY A 5 6.07 -20.99 -13.31
C GLY A 5 6.99 -21.29 -12.12
N GLY A 6 6.70 -22.36 -11.38
CA GLY A 6 7.53 -22.77 -10.23
C GLY A 6 7.27 -21.99 -8.94
N CYS A 7 6.11 -21.35 -8.81
CA CYS A 7 5.75 -20.53 -7.65
C CYS A 7 4.98 -21.29 -6.56
N GLU A 8 4.84 -22.62 -6.64
CA GLU A 8 3.93 -23.42 -5.82
C GLU A 8 4.18 -23.21 -4.31
N TYR A 9 5.45 -23.14 -3.90
CA TYR A 9 5.79 -22.91 -2.49
C TYR A 9 5.66 -21.43 -2.08
N VAL A 10 5.90 -20.51 -3.01
CA VAL A 10 5.73 -19.06 -2.76
C VAL A 10 4.24 -18.73 -2.60
N ASP A 11 3.38 -19.37 -3.38
CA ASP A 11 1.92 -19.23 -3.30
C ASP A 11 1.40 -19.66 -1.91
N VAL A 12 1.95 -20.74 -1.34
CA VAL A 12 1.63 -21.17 0.03
C VAL A 12 2.05 -20.13 1.07
N VAL A 13 3.25 -19.57 0.94
CA VAL A 13 3.76 -18.54 1.86
C VAL A 13 2.92 -17.26 1.78
N GLU A 14 2.59 -16.81 0.57
CA GLU A 14 1.78 -15.61 0.36
C GLU A 14 0.38 -15.79 0.93
N GLN A 15 -0.28 -16.93 0.65
CA GLN A 15 -1.62 -17.20 1.17
C GLN A 15 -1.62 -17.27 2.70
N LEU A 16 -0.63 -17.91 3.31
CA LEU A 16 -0.51 -17.98 4.77
C LEU A 16 -0.32 -16.59 5.40
N ALA A 17 0.44 -15.70 4.76
CA ALA A 17 0.59 -14.33 5.22
C ALA A 17 -0.72 -13.53 5.13
N ILE A 18 -1.46 -13.69 4.02
CA ILE A 18 -2.78 -13.08 3.82
C ILE A 18 -3.77 -13.57 4.89
N ASP A 19 -3.85 -14.87 5.13
CA ASP A 19 -4.79 -15.44 6.08
C ASP A 19 -4.50 -14.97 7.52
N ARG A 20 -3.22 -14.94 7.90
CA ARG A 20 -2.80 -14.48 9.23
C ARG A 20 -3.11 -13.01 9.45
N VAL A 21 -2.83 -12.14 8.49
CA VAL A 21 -3.11 -10.70 8.65
C VAL A 21 -4.63 -10.43 8.67
N LYS A 22 -5.40 -11.15 7.85
CA LYS A 22 -6.87 -11.08 7.89
C LYS A 22 -7.42 -11.53 9.23
N GLN A 23 -6.92 -12.63 9.79
CA GLN A 23 -7.33 -13.11 11.10
C GLN A 23 -6.93 -12.12 12.22
N LEU A 24 -5.72 -11.56 12.16
CA LEU A 24 -5.19 -10.66 13.19
C LEU A 24 -6.00 -9.36 13.29
N PHE A 25 -6.42 -8.80 12.15
CA PHE A 25 -7.11 -7.50 12.10
C PHE A 25 -8.61 -7.60 11.77
N GLY A 26 -9.15 -8.81 11.60
CA GLY A 26 -10.54 -9.02 11.18
C GLY A 26 -10.85 -8.46 9.79
N ALA A 27 -9.87 -8.46 8.87
CA ALA A 27 -10.00 -7.85 7.55
C ALA A 27 -10.65 -8.78 6.52
N GLU A 28 -11.45 -8.22 5.62
CA GLU A 28 -12.05 -8.96 4.49
C GLU A 28 -11.00 -9.37 3.44
N ALA A 29 -10.03 -8.49 3.19
CA ALA A 29 -8.96 -8.68 2.22
C ALA A 29 -7.64 -8.09 2.73
N ALA A 30 -6.52 -8.57 2.16
CA ALA A 30 -5.20 -8.03 2.43
C ALA A 30 -4.27 -8.20 1.21
N ASN A 31 -3.36 -7.24 1.03
CA ASN A 31 -2.25 -7.34 0.10
C ASN A 31 -0.93 -7.28 0.89
N VAL A 32 -0.12 -8.33 0.79
CA VAL A 32 1.13 -8.51 1.56
C VAL A 32 2.39 -8.29 0.73
N GLN A 33 2.27 -7.74 -0.49
CA GLN A 33 3.37 -7.53 -1.42
C GLN A 33 4.09 -6.17 -1.34
N PRO A 34 3.56 -5.08 -0.75
CA PRO A 34 4.32 -3.83 -0.65
C PRO A 34 5.63 -4.00 0.11
N ASN A 35 6.75 -3.55 -0.47
CA ASN A 35 8.07 -3.72 0.14
C ASN A 35 8.31 -2.82 1.37
N SER A 36 7.50 -1.76 1.53
CA SER A 36 7.57 -0.83 2.66
C SER A 36 6.25 -0.09 2.85
N GLY A 37 6.09 0.56 4.01
CA GLY A 37 4.89 1.38 4.29
C GLY A 37 4.68 2.51 3.27
N SER A 38 5.76 3.14 2.80
CA SER A 38 5.66 4.18 1.77
C SER A 38 5.11 3.65 0.44
N GLN A 39 5.52 2.44 0.03
CA GLN A 39 5.00 1.80 -1.19
C GLN A 39 3.58 1.31 -1.01
N ALA A 40 3.17 0.91 0.20
CA ALA A 40 1.78 0.57 0.49
C ALA A 40 0.86 1.77 0.26
N ASN A 41 1.22 2.94 0.81
CA ASN A 41 0.47 4.19 0.59
C ASN A 41 0.43 4.58 -0.90
N GLN A 42 1.56 4.47 -1.61
CA GLN A 42 1.63 4.73 -3.05
C GLN A 42 0.72 3.81 -3.86
N GLY A 43 0.66 2.52 -3.51
CA GLY A 43 -0.24 1.55 -4.15
C GLY A 43 -1.71 1.94 -4.01
N VAL A 44 -2.12 2.43 -2.84
CA VAL A 44 -3.49 2.93 -2.61
C VAL A 44 -3.79 4.16 -3.47
N PHE A 45 -2.87 5.13 -3.53
CA PHE A 45 -3.06 6.32 -4.37
C PHE A 45 -3.18 5.96 -5.84
N PHE A 46 -2.33 5.09 -6.38
CA PHE A 46 -2.45 4.67 -7.79
C PHE A 46 -3.69 3.85 -8.10
N ALA A 47 -4.23 3.10 -7.12
CA ALA A 47 -5.45 2.34 -7.32
C ALA A 47 -6.71 3.23 -7.33
N MET A 48 -6.71 4.32 -6.55
CA MET A 48 -7.92 5.08 -6.24
C MET A 48 -7.96 6.49 -6.82
N LEU A 49 -6.80 7.08 -7.17
CA LEU A 49 -6.69 8.48 -7.57
C LEU A 49 -6.14 8.62 -8.99
N LYS A 50 -6.45 9.75 -9.59
CA LYS A 50 -5.84 10.26 -10.82
C LYS A 50 -4.95 11.45 -10.48
N PRO A 51 -3.88 11.71 -11.27
CA PRO A 51 -3.08 12.91 -11.07
C PRO A 51 -3.94 14.19 -11.04
N GLY A 52 -3.72 15.03 -10.02
CA GLY A 52 -4.48 16.24 -9.72
C GLY A 52 -5.68 16.07 -8.79
N ASP A 53 -6.02 14.84 -8.37
CA ASP A 53 -7.06 14.61 -7.37
C ASP A 53 -6.61 15.05 -5.98
N THR A 54 -7.42 15.87 -5.30
CA THR A 54 -7.08 16.40 -3.98
C THR A 54 -7.09 15.32 -2.89
N ILE A 55 -6.01 15.25 -2.12
CA ILE A 55 -5.92 14.46 -0.90
C ILE A 55 -5.78 15.34 0.34
N MET A 56 -6.22 14.83 1.49
CA MET A 56 -6.04 15.47 2.79
C MET A 56 -5.30 14.52 3.73
N GLY A 57 -4.21 15.00 4.32
CA GLY A 57 -3.42 14.28 5.31
C GLY A 57 -2.93 15.22 6.41
N MET A 58 -2.57 14.64 7.56
CA MET A 58 -2.01 15.40 8.68
C MET A 58 -0.67 16.02 8.28
N SER A 59 -0.44 17.29 8.66
CA SER A 59 0.80 18.00 8.36
C SER A 59 2.01 17.28 8.95
N LEU A 60 3.13 17.24 8.21
CA LEU A 60 4.38 16.67 8.71
C LEU A 60 4.87 17.37 9.99
N ALA A 61 4.67 18.69 10.09
CA ALA A 61 5.04 19.47 11.27
C ALA A 61 4.19 19.12 12.51
N GLU A 62 3.03 18.50 12.30
CA GLU A 62 2.06 18.11 13.33
C GLU A 62 2.06 16.60 13.57
N GLY A 63 3.09 15.88 13.10
CA GLY A 63 3.26 14.44 13.30
C GLY A 63 2.76 13.57 12.14
N GLY A 64 2.39 14.17 11.00
CA GLY A 64 2.09 13.45 9.78
C GLY A 64 3.29 12.68 9.21
N HIS A 65 3.07 11.91 8.15
CA HIS A 65 4.15 11.18 7.46
C HIS A 65 4.40 11.79 6.07
N LEU A 66 5.62 11.64 5.56
CA LEU A 66 6.03 12.18 4.26
C LEU A 66 5.10 11.76 3.10
N THR A 67 4.49 10.59 3.19
CA THR A 67 3.61 10.03 2.16
C THR A 67 2.15 10.44 2.29
N HIS A 68 1.80 11.35 3.20
CA HIS A 68 0.44 11.81 3.43
C HIS A 68 0.16 13.17 2.73
N GLY A 69 0.81 13.43 1.58
CA GLY A 69 0.61 14.66 0.81
C GLY A 69 1.68 15.74 1.02
N MET A 70 2.85 15.41 1.58
CA MET A 70 3.97 16.37 1.64
C MET A 70 4.39 16.77 0.22
N ALA A 71 4.49 18.07 -0.06
CA ALA A 71 4.76 18.62 -1.39
C ALA A 71 6.06 18.12 -2.07
N LEU A 72 7.00 17.56 -1.29
CA LEU A 72 8.24 16.97 -1.84
C LEU A 72 8.10 15.49 -2.21
N ASN A 73 7.11 14.80 -1.66
CA ASN A 73 6.82 13.40 -1.92
C ASN A 73 5.91 13.24 -3.15
N MET A 74 5.94 12.07 -3.79
CA MET A 74 5.04 11.76 -4.90
C MET A 74 3.56 12.02 -4.55
N SER A 75 3.13 11.66 -3.34
CA SER A 75 1.76 11.85 -2.88
C SER A 75 1.27 13.31 -2.96
N GLY A 76 2.11 14.30 -2.66
CA GLY A 76 1.74 15.72 -2.76
C GLY A 76 2.21 16.41 -4.04
N LYS A 77 3.04 15.75 -4.86
CA LYS A 77 3.47 16.28 -6.17
C LYS A 77 2.51 15.93 -7.28
N TRP A 78 1.90 14.74 -7.21
CA TRP A 78 1.10 14.18 -8.31
C TRP A 78 -0.40 14.30 -8.08
N PHE A 79 -0.83 14.24 -6.82
CA PHE A 79 -2.23 14.30 -6.40
C PHE A 79 -2.44 15.62 -5.65
#